data_AF-A0A4Q4CIT7-F1
#
_entry.id   AF-A0A4Q4CIT7-F1
#
_cell.length_a   1.000
_cell.length_b   1.000
_cell.length_c   1.000
_cell.angle_alpha   90.00
_cell.angle_beta   90.00
_cell.angle_gamma   90.00
#
_symmetry.space_group_name_H-M   'P 1'
#
loop_
_entity.id
_entity.type
_entity.pdbx_description
1 polymer ?
#
loop_
_entity_poly.entity_id
_entity_poly.type
_entity_poly.pdbx_seq_one_letter_code
_entity_poly.pdbx_strand_id
1 'polypeptide(L)'
;MRHVTVMASTGAIGLVAIFAVDLLNLLYISMLGQQPVAAAVGFAGTVGFFQVSLAIGLTIGVSAAVSTRIGAGQLAEARRLATAGLVLIILATSLVAIATVAALEPI
;
A
#
# COMPACT_ATOMS: atom_id res chain seq x y z
N MET A 1 10.99 -22.23 -15.39
CA MET A 1 10.33 -22.23 -14.05
C MET A 1 11.18 -21.60 -12.95
N ARG A 2 12.46 -21.98 -12.77
CA ARG A 2 13.33 -21.46 -11.69
C ARG A 2 13.32 -19.93 -11.51
N HIS A 3 13.33 -19.16 -12.61
CA HIS A 3 13.30 -17.69 -12.55
C HIS A 3 11.99 -17.12 -11.99
N VAL A 4 10.85 -17.70 -12.38
CA VAL A 4 9.52 -17.31 -11.87
C VAL A 4 9.39 -17.68 -10.40
N THR A 5 9.86 -18.87 -10.01
CA THR A 5 9.87 -19.32 -8.61
C THR A 5 10.70 -18.38 -7.75
N VAL A 6 11.90 -17.97 -8.20
CA VAL A 6 12.75 -17.03 -7.46
C VAL A 6 12.06 -15.66 -7.31
N MET A 7 11.53 -15.07 -8.40
CA MET A 7 10.82 -13.78 -8.33
C MET A 7 9.57 -13.82 -7.43
N ALA A 8 8.76 -14.87 -7.53
CA ALA A 8 7.57 -15.04 -6.70
C ALA A 8 7.94 -15.27 -5.23
N SER A 9 8.96 -16.08 -4.94
CA SER A 9 9.40 -16.37 -3.57
C SER A 9 9.94 -15.13 -2.86
N THR A 10 10.72 -14.28 -3.53
CA THR A 10 11.20 -13.02 -2.94
C THR A 10 10.06 -12.05 -2.62
N GLY A 11 9.04 -11.98 -3.50
CA GLY A 11 7.84 -11.18 -3.24
C GLY A 11 7.00 -11.73 -2.08
N ALA A 12 6.82 -13.06 -2.02
CA ALA A 12 6.10 -13.73 -0.94
C ALA A 12 6.78 -13.52 0.42
N ILE A 13 8.11 -13.60 0.49
CA ILE A 13 8.87 -13.35 1.72
C ILE A 13 8.61 -11.92 2.23
N GLY A 14 8.64 -10.92 1.35
CA GLY A 14 8.35 -9.53 1.71
C GLY A 14 6.93 -9.35 2.26
N LEU A 15 5.94 -9.96 1.61
CA LEU A 15 4.54 -9.91 2.05
C LEU A 15 4.33 -10.60 3.41
N VAL A 16 4.93 -11.78 3.62
CA VAL A 16 4.90 -12.49 4.90
C VAL A 16 5.56 -11.66 6.02
N ALA A 17 6.66 -10.98 5.74
CA ALA A 17 7.32 -10.12 6.72
C ALA A 17 6.43 -8.97 7.19
N ILE A 18 5.69 -8.32 6.28
CA ILE A 18 4.74 -7.25 6.62
C ILE A 18 3.64 -7.80 7.54
N PHE A 19 3.01 -8.92 7.16
CA PHE A 19 1.98 -9.55 7.98
C PHE A 19 2.49 -10.00 9.37
N ALA A 20 3.74 -10.48 9.45
CA ALA A 20 4.35 -10.86 10.71
C ALA A 20 4.54 -9.65 11.64
N VAL A 21 4.97 -8.50 11.08
CA VAL A 21 5.07 -7.24 11.83
C VAL A 21 3.69 -6.78 12.32
N ASP A 22 2.66 -6.86 11.49
CA ASP A 22 1.29 -6.50 11.87
C ASP A 22 0.76 -7.40 13.00
N LEU A 23 1.00 -8.71 12.92
CA LEU A 23 0.62 -9.66 13.98
C LEU A 23 1.34 -9.35 15.30
N LEU A 24 2.65 -9.10 15.24
CA LEU A 24 3.42 -8.73 16.43
C LEU A 24 2.93 -7.42 17.05
N ASN A 25 2.54 -6.45 16.21
CA ASN A 25 1.97 -5.18 16.65
C ASN A 25 0.66 -5.41 17.43
N LEU A 26 -0.25 -6.20 16.87
CA LEU A 26 -1.51 -6.56 17.54
C LEU A 26 -1.29 -7.39 18.82
N LEU A 27 -0.35 -8.33 18.82
CA LEU A 27 -0.02 -9.11 20.02
C LEU A 27 0.54 -8.21 21.13
N TYR A 28 1.47 -7.32 20.79
CA TYR A 28 2.02 -6.36 21.75
C TYR A 28 0.93 -5.49 22.37
N ILE A 29 0.05 -4.93 21.54
CA ILE A 29 -1.06 -4.08 21.98
C ILE A 29 -2.09 -4.87 22.80
N SER A 30 -2.37 -6.13 22.43
CA SER A 30 -3.24 -7.01 23.21
C SER A 30 -2.69 -7.28 24.61
N MET A 31 -1.35 -7.38 24.76
CA MET A 31 -0.68 -7.59 26.05
C MET A 31 -0.67 -6.34 26.95
N LEU A 32 -0.88 -5.13 26.41
CA LEU A 32 -0.99 -3.89 27.20
C LEU A 32 -2.26 -3.84 28.06
N GLY A 33 -3.20 -4.78 27.91
CA GLY A 33 -4.37 -4.95 28.80
C GLY A 33 -5.44 -3.85 28.73
N GLN A 34 -5.22 -2.81 27.91
CA GLN A 34 -6.15 -1.72 27.68
C GLN A 34 -7.11 -2.10 26.54
N GLN A 35 -8.23 -2.75 26.87
CA GLN A 35 -9.36 -3.05 25.96
C GLN A 35 -9.69 -1.92 24.96
N PRO A 36 -9.78 -0.63 25.36
CA PRO A 36 -10.07 0.45 24.41
C PRO A 36 -8.96 0.69 23.37
N VAL A 37 -7.69 0.44 23.70
CA VAL A 37 -6.56 0.64 22.78
C VAL A 37 -6.52 -0.47 21.72
N ALA A 38 -6.81 -1.72 22.11
CA ALA A 38 -6.91 -2.84 21.18
C ALA A 38 -8.06 -2.65 20.17
N ALA A 39 -9.22 -2.16 20.61
CA ALA A 39 -10.34 -1.84 19.74
C ALA A 39 -10.02 -0.68 18.77
N ALA A 40 -9.36 0.37 19.25
CA ALA A 40 -8.94 1.50 18.42
C ALA A 40 -7.94 1.07 17.34
N VAL A 41 -7.01 0.17 17.66
CA VAL A 41 -6.01 -0.34 16.71
C VAL A 41 -6.66 -1.26 15.67
N GLY A 42 -7.66 -2.05 16.04
CA GLY A 42 -8.45 -2.82 15.07
C GLY A 42 -9.18 -1.93 14.05
N PHE A 43 -9.76 -0.82 14.52
CA PHE A 43 -10.39 0.18 13.65
C PHE A 43 -9.36 0.87 12.75
N ALA A 44 -8.27 1.37 13.33
CA ALA A 44 -7.18 2.01 12.58
C ALA A 44 -6.56 1.06 11.55
N GLY A 45 -6.40 -0.23 11.90
CA GLY A 45 -5.92 -1.26 11.00
C GLY A 45 -6.85 -1.46 9.80
N THR A 46 -8.17 -1.47 10.01
CA THR A 46 -9.14 -1.61 8.90
C THR A 46 -9.07 -0.42 7.94
N VAL A 47 -8.99 0.81 8.46
CA VAL A 47 -8.82 2.02 7.65
C VAL A 47 -7.45 2.01 6.94
N GLY A 48 -6.39 1.60 7.64
CA GLY A 48 -5.04 1.46 7.07
C GLY A 48 -5.00 0.44 5.92
N PHE A 49 -5.64 -0.71 6.07
CA PHE A 49 -5.75 -1.72 5.01
C PHE A 49 -6.48 -1.18 3.78
N PHE A 50 -7.54 -0.38 3.96
CA PHE A 50 -8.21 0.28 2.84
C PHE A 50 -7.27 1.23 2.10
N GLN A 51 -6.51 2.05 2.83
CA GLN A 51 -5.55 2.99 2.25
C GLN A 51 -4.41 2.27 1.51
N VAL A 52 -3.87 1.19 2.09
CA VAL A 52 -2.83 0.35 1.46
C VAL A 52 -3.37 -0.34 0.22
N SER A 53 -4.58 -0.90 0.27
CA SER A 53 -5.23 -1.55 -0.88
C SER A 53 -5.37 -0.58 -2.07
N LEU A 54 -5.85 0.64 -1.81
CA LEU A 54 -5.96 1.68 -2.84
C LEU A 54 -4.59 2.03 -3.44
N ALA A 55 -3.58 2.21 -2.59
CA ALA A 55 -2.22 2.54 -3.02
C ALA A 55 -1.61 1.42 -3.90
N ILE A 56 -1.81 0.15 -3.51
CA ILE A 56 -1.36 -1.01 -4.29
C ILE A 56 -2.07 -1.04 -5.64
N GLY A 57 -3.39 -0.85 -5.68
CA GLY A 57 -4.18 -0.85 -6.92
C GLY A 57 -3.72 0.22 -7.92
N LEU A 58 -3.51 1.45 -7.44
CA LEU A 58 -2.98 2.55 -8.25
C LEU A 58 -1.56 2.25 -8.75
N THR A 59 -0.69 1.74 -7.87
CA THR A 59 0.69 1.40 -8.21
C THR A 59 0.75 0.33 -9.29
N ILE A 60 -0.07 -0.72 -9.20
CA ILE A 60 -0.16 -1.79 -10.21
C ILE A 60 -0.66 -1.22 -11.54
N GLY A 61 -1.73 -0.41 -11.52
CA GLY A 61 -2.29 0.18 -12.74
C GLY A 61 -1.30 1.08 -13.47
N VAL A 62 -0.63 1.99 -12.75
CA VAL A 62 0.42 2.85 -13.30
C VAL A 62 1.60 2.02 -13.81
N SER A 63 2.06 1.03 -13.04
CA SER A 63 3.19 0.19 -13.42
C SER A 63 2.90 -0.63 -14.68
N ALA A 64 1.69 -1.15 -14.84
CA ALA A 64 1.27 -1.87 -16.04
C ALA A 64 1.24 -0.96 -17.28
N ALA A 65 0.68 0.23 -17.15
CA ALA A 65 0.62 1.22 -18.23
C ALA A 65 2.02 1.69 -18.66
N VAL A 66 2.90 1.96 -17.69
CA VAL A 66 4.30 2.34 -17.94
C VAL A 66 5.08 1.18 -18.57
N SER A 67 4.94 -0.05 -18.04
CA SER A 67 5.64 -1.24 -18.54
C SER A 67 5.34 -1.51 -20.01
N THR A 68 4.08 -1.30 -20.43
CA THR A 68 3.68 -1.46 -21.83
C THR A 68 4.41 -0.49 -22.75
N ARG A 69 4.58 0.78 -22.34
CA ARG A 69 5.30 1.80 -23.13
C ARG A 69 6.83 1.59 -23.12
N ILE A 70 7.39 1.10 -22.02
CA ILE A 70 8.79 0.68 -21.96
C ILE A 70 9.02 -0.47 -22.93
N GLY A 71 8.15 -1.49 -22.94
CA GLY A 71 8.23 -2.63 -23.86
C GLY A 71 8.10 -2.24 -25.34
N ALA A 72 7.41 -1.15 -25.65
CA ALA A 72 7.29 -0.59 -27.01
C ALA A 72 8.49 0.28 -27.43
N GLY A 73 9.52 0.44 -26.60
CA GLY A 73 10.70 1.29 -26.88
C GLY A 73 10.44 2.80 -26.75
N GLN A 74 9.25 3.22 -26.31
CA GLN A 74 8.84 4.62 -26.22
C GLN A 74 9.25 5.25 -24.88
N LEU A 75 10.56 5.32 -24.61
CA LEU A 75 11.09 5.73 -23.30
C LEU A 75 10.67 7.14 -22.87
N ALA A 76 10.60 8.10 -23.80
CA ALA A 76 10.18 9.47 -23.50
C ALA A 76 8.72 9.53 -23.01
N GLU A 77 7.85 8.76 -23.65
CA GLU A 77 6.45 8.68 -23.27
C GLU A 77 6.23 7.85 -22.00
N ALA A 78 6.97 6.75 -21.83
CA ALA A 78 7.00 5.98 -20.59
C ALA A 78 7.40 6.85 -19.38
N ARG A 79 8.41 7.72 -19.54
CA ARG A 79 8.83 8.66 -18.50
C ARG A 79 7.72 9.66 -18.17
N ARG A 80 7.06 10.23 -19.19
CA ARG A 80 5.93 11.16 -19.00
C ARG A 80 4.78 10.48 -18.25
N LEU A 81 4.45 9.25 -18.63
CA LEU A 81 3.40 8.44 -18.01
C LEU A 81 3.75 8.07 -16.57
N ALA A 82 5.01 7.73 -16.30
CA ALA A 82 5.50 7.43 -14.96
C ALA A 82 5.43 8.65 -14.05
N THR A 83 5.87 9.82 -14.52
CA THR A 83 5.77 11.06 -13.74
C THR A 83 4.32 11.45 -13.46
N ALA A 84 3.44 11.37 -14.46
CA ALA A 84 2.02 11.65 -14.29
C ALA A 84 1.35 10.64 -13.34
N GLY A 85 1.71 9.36 -13.46
CA GLY A 85 1.22 8.29 -12.59
C GLY A 85 1.69 8.46 -11.14
N LEU A 86 2.95 8.84 -10.92
CA LEU A 86 3.45 9.16 -9.57
C LEU A 86 2.72 10.34 -8.95
N VAL A 87 2.51 11.41 -9.71
CA VAL A 87 1.73 12.58 -9.25
C VAL A 87 0.30 12.15 -8.91
N LEU A 88 -0.33 11.32 -9.75
CA LEU A 88 -1.68 10.79 -9.49
C LEU A 88 -1.73 9.93 -8.22
N ILE A 89 -0.75 9.03 -8.02
CA ILE A 89 -0.64 8.23 -6.81
C ILE A 89 -0.53 9.14 -5.59
N ILE A 90 0.41 10.09 -5.60
CA ILE A 90 0.61 11.02 -4.49
C ILE A 90 -0.66 11.82 -4.21
N LEU A 91 -1.31 12.38 -5.23
CA LEU A 91 -2.55 13.14 -5.08
C LEU A 91 -3.67 12.28 -4.50
N ALA A 92 -3.88 11.07 -5.02
CA ALA A 92 -4.92 10.18 -4.55
C ALA A 92 -4.67 9.72 -3.10
N THR A 93 -3.43 9.32 -2.77
CA THR A 93 -3.09 8.92 -1.40
C THR A 93 -3.14 10.09 -0.43
N SER A 94 -2.76 11.30 -0.87
CA SER A 94 -2.84 12.52 -0.05
C SER A 94 -4.28 12.93 0.19
N LEU A 95 -5.14 12.83 -0.83
CA LEU A 95 -6.57 13.10 -0.69
C LEU A 95 -7.22 12.14 0.31
N VAL A 96 -6.90 10.85 0.23
CA VAL A 96 -7.40 9.86 1.20
C VAL A 96 -6.86 10.15 2.60
N ALA A 97 -5.57 10.46 2.73
CA ALA A 97 -4.98 10.82 4.03
C ALA A 97 -5.65 12.06 4.65
N ILE A 98 -5.86 13.12 3.86
CA ILE A 98 -6.57 14.33 4.30
C ILE A 98 -8.01 14.01 4.66
N ALA A 99 -8.72 13.19 3.88
CA ALA A 99 -10.08 12.77 4.19
C ALA A 99 -10.14 11.97 5.49
N THR A 100 -9.18 11.09 5.74
CA THR A 100 -9.06 10.35 7.01
C THR A 100 -8.80 11.29 8.18
N VAL A 101 -7.92 12.28 8.04
CA VAL A 101 -7.64 13.28 9.10
C VAL A 101 -8.85 14.18 9.34
N ALA A 102 -9.51 14.68 8.29
CA ALA A 102 -10.71 15.51 8.43
C ALA A 102 -11.88 14.74 9.05
N ALA A 103 -12.01 13.45 8.75
CA ALA A 103 -13.00 12.57 9.39
C ALA A 103 -12.63 12.20 10.84
N LEU A 104 -11.41 12.47 11.30
CA LEU A 104 -10.97 12.31 12.69
C LEU A 104 -11.37 13.50 13.58
N GLU A 105 -11.64 14.68 13.02
CA GLU A 105 -12.00 15.90 13.76
C GLU A 105 -13.47 16.09 14.21
N PRO A 106 -14.46 15.20 13.98
CA PRO A 106 -15.80 15.35 14.56
C PRO A 106 -16.02 14.48 15.80
N ILE A 107 -15.04 14.37 16.71
CA ILE A 107 -15.20 13.76 18.06
C ILE A 107 -14.69 14.68 19.16
#